data_AF-A0AAW5K4L2-F1
#
_entry.id   AF-A0AAW5K4L2-F1
#
_cell.length_a   1.000
_cell.length_b   1.000
_cell.length_c   1.000
_cell.angle_alpha   90.00
_cell.angle_beta   90.00
_cell.angle_gamma   90.00
#
_symmetry.space_group_name_H-M   'P 1'
#
loop_
_entity.id
_entity.type
_entity.pdbx_description
1 polymer ?
#
loop_
_entity_poly.entity_id
_entity_poly.type
_entity_poly.pdbx_seq_one_letter_code
_entity_poly.pdbx_strand_id
1 'polypeptide(L)'
;RISSLAGLYTKPRTIRAAMPCRDKRAASLRAAIEKSGLTDGMTISFHHHLRNGDAVIPMVLAELEAMGFKNLTFAPSSIPDSHDCVADYIKSGLIGRLYTSGVRGKLGKLLSSGEVDIPVIIRSHGGRARAVEEGSIKIDVAFLAAPACDCLGNINGTEGPSACGSLGYAITDAKNAAHVIAVTDNLVQYPLSP
;
A
#
# COMPACT_ATOMS: atom_id res chain seq x y z
N ARG A 1 16.42 -32.77 20.84
CA ARG A 1 16.84 -31.35 20.93
C ARG A 1 15.63 -30.51 20.56
N ILE A 2 14.90 -30.02 21.56
CA ILE A 2 13.79 -29.08 21.35
C ILE A 2 14.46 -27.75 21.07
N SER A 3 14.44 -27.30 19.81
CA SER A 3 14.93 -25.99 19.42
C SER A 3 14.13 -24.93 20.18
N SER A 4 14.84 -23.94 20.72
CA SER A 4 14.31 -22.83 21.50
C SER A 4 13.01 -22.26 20.92
N LEU A 5 12.02 -22.04 21.79
CA LEU A 5 10.79 -21.26 21.60
C LEU A 5 11.00 -19.79 21.15
N ALA A 6 12.22 -19.41 20.76
CA ALA A 6 12.62 -18.06 20.38
C ALA A 6 11.89 -17.52 19.13
N GLY A 7 11.18 -18.36 18.38
CA GLY A 7 10.39 -17.96 17.21
C GLY A 7 8.94 -17.53 17.48
N LEU A 8 8.45 -17.68 18.71
CA LEU A 8 7.04 -17.39 19.05
C LEU A 8 6.82 -16.00 19.69
N TYR A 9 7.89 -15.29 20.03
CA TYR A 9 7.81 -13.91 20.52
C TYR A 9 8.10 -12.94 19.36
N THR A 10 7.04 -12.55 18.65
CA THR A 10 7.12 -11.36 17.81
C THR A 10 7.33 -10.14 18.71
N LYS A 11 8.37 -9.34 18.43
CA LYS A 11 8.61 -8.07 19.12
C LYS A 11 7.30 -7.24 19.08
N PRO A 12 6.83 -6.69 20.22
CA PRO A 12 5.59 -5.91 20.23
C PRO A 12 5.69 -4.78 19.20
N ARG A 13 4.65 -4.64 18.38
CA ARG A 13 4.60 -3.60 17.35
C ARG A 13 4.55 -2.23 18.01
N THR A 14 5.38 -1.32 17.53
CA THR A 14 5.27 0.09 17.88
C THR A 14 4.01 0.66 17.25
N ILE A 15 2.96 0.83 18.05
CA ILE A 15 1.76 1.55 17.62
C ILE A 15 1.99 3.02 17.92
N ARG A 16 1.91 3.87 16.90
CA ARG A 16 1.90 5.31 17.10
C ARG A 16 0.52 5.68 17.64
N ALA A 17 0.41 5.82 18.96
CA ALA A 17 -0.82 6.27 19.59
C ALA A 17 -1.18 7.64 19.02
N ALA A 18 -2.32 7.72 18.33
CA ALA A 18 -2.83 9.02 17.88
C ALA A 18 -3.22 9.83 19.12
N MET A 19 -2.89 11.10 19.13
CA MET A 19 -3.50 12.04 20.09
C MET A 19 -5.02 11.97 19.93
N PRO A 20 -5.79 12.02 21.03
CA PRO A 20 -7.24 12.11 20.94
C PRO A 20 -7.66 13.21 19.97
N CYS A 21 -8.29 12.84 18.86
CA CYS A 21 -8.73 13.77 17.83
C CYS A 21 -10.16 13.42 17.40
N ARG A 22 -10.91 14.43 16.96
CA ARG A 22 -12.25 14.25 16.39
C ARG A 22 -12.26 14.16 14.86
N ASP A 23 -11.11 14.36 14.25
CA ASP A 23 -10.94 14.37 12.79
C ASP A 23 -9.48 14.03 12.44
N LYS A 24 -9.28 13.02 11.59
CA LYS A 24 -7.98 12.59 11.07
C LYS A 24 -7.74 12.99 9.61
N ARG A 25 -8.69 13.68 8.98
CA ARG A 25 -8.59 14.05 7.56
C ARG A 25 -7.37 14.93 7.32
N ALA A 26 -6.63 14.59 6.26
CA ALA A 26 -5.60 15.46 5.72
C ALA A 26 -6.22 16.45 4.74
N ALA A 27 -5.63 17.63 4.62
CA ALA A 27 -6.08 18.65 3.66
C ALA A 27 -5.82 18.25 2.20
N SER A 28 -4.84 17.37 1.97
CA SER A 28 -4.45 16.87 0.65
C SER A 28 -3.68 15.55 0.78
N LEU A 29 -3.49 14.86 -0.34
CA LEU A 29 -2.63 13.68 -0.42
C LEU A 29 -1.19 14.00 0.00
N ARG A 30 -0.62 15.10 -0.49
CA ARG A 30 0.71 15.59 -0.07
C ARG A 30 0.80 15.76 1.45
N ALA A 31 -0.18 16.42 2.07
CA ALA A 31 -0.19 16.63 3.52
C ALA A 31 -0.30 15.31 4.30
N ALA A 32 -0.99 14.30 3.76
CA ALA A 32 -1.04 12.96 4.35
C ALA A 32 0.34 12.26 4.25
N ILE A 33 1.00 12.35 3.10
CA ILE A 33 2.34 11.78 2.88
C ILE A 33 3.37 12.43 3.83
N GLU A 34 3.37 13.76 3.95
CA GLU A 34 4.26 14.48 4.88
C GLU A 34 4.05 14.02 6.33
N LYS A 35 2.80 13.89 6.78
CA LYS A 35 2.46 13.43 8.13
C LYS A 35 2.82 11.97 8.40
N SER A 36 2.88 11.14 7.35
CA SER A 36 3.26 9.73 7.48
C SER A 36 4.72 9.56 7.88
N GLY A 37 5.58 10.54 7.58
CA GLY A 37 7.02 10.46 7.80
C GLY A 37 7.74 9.57 6.78
N LEU A 38 7.15 9.41 5.58
CA LEU A 38 7.76 8.68 4.47
C LEU A 38 9.10 9.31 4.09
N THR A 39 10.10 8.46 3.85
CA THR A 39 11.42 8.84 3.33
C THR A 39 11.82 7.91 2.19
N ASP A 40 12.87 8.29 1.44
CA ASP A 40 13.49 7.41 0.45
C ASP A 40 13.83 6.04 1.03
N GLY A 41 13.76 5.00 0.20
CA GLY A 41 14.06 3.62 0.62
C GLY A 41 12.93 2.90 1.37
N MET A 42 11.90 3.61 1.85
CA MET A 42 10.78 3.00 2.57
C MET A 42 9.88 2.15 1.67
N THR A 43 9.08 1.28 2.31
CA THR A 43 8.14 0.38 1.65
C THR A 43 6.73 0.94 1.68
N ILE A 44 6.14 1.08 0.49
CA ILE A 44 4.76 1.51 0.31
C ILE A 44 3.90 0.36 -0.20
N SER A 45 2.64 0.27 0.24
CA SER A 45 1.73 -0.81 -0.16
C SER A 45 0.37 -0.31 -0.62
N PHE A 46 -0.28 -1.14 -1.44
CA PHE A 46 -1.57 -0.87 -2.09
C PHE A 46 -2.36 -2.17 -2.23
N HIS A 47 -3.68 -2.07 -2.36
CA HIS A 47 -4.53 -3.20 -2.72
C HIS A 47 -5.16 -3.08 -4.10
N HIS A 48 -5.46 -4.21 -4.75
CA HIS A 48 -5.93 -4.25 -6.14
C HIS A 48 -7.44 -4.50 -6.29
N HIS A 49 -8.25 -4.28 -5.25
CA HIS A 49 -9.71 -4.54 -5.30
C HIS A 49 -10.46 -3.71 -6.36
N LEU A 50 -9.98 -2.50 -6.68
CA LEU A 50 -10.53 -1.67 -7.77
C LEU A 50 -10.13 -2.15 -9.18
N ARG A 51 -9.21 -3.13 -9.28
CA ARG A 51 -8.74 -3.72 -10.54
C ARG A 51 -8.32 -2.64 -11.54
N ASN A 52 -8.82 -2.70 -12.78
CA ASN A 52 -8.50 -1.74 -13.83
C ASN A 52 -9.08 -0.33 -13.60
N GLY A 53 -9.99 -0.18 -12.64
CA GLY A 53 -10.55 1.12 -12.24
C GLY A 53 -9.76 1.81 -11.12
N ASP A 54 -8.63 1.25 -10.69
CA ASP A 54 -7.84 1.81 -9.60
C ASP A 54 -7.09 3.09 -10.03
N ALA A 55 -7.58 4.22 -9.53
CA ALA A 55 -6.95 5.53 -9.69
C ALA A 55 -5.99 5.88 -8.54
N VAL A 56 -5.95 5.11 -7.45
CA VAL A 56 -5.14 5.45 -6.26
C VAL A 56 -3.66 5.24 -6.52
N ILE A 57 -3.26 4.10 -7.10
CA ILE A 57 -1.86 3.85 -7.46
C ILE A 57 -1.27 4.96 -8.34
N PRO A 58 -1.84 5.30 -9.52
CA PRO A 58 -1.26 6.34 -10.37
C PRO A 58 -1.25 7.71 -9.70
N MET A 59 -2.30 8.07 -8.95
CA MET A 59 -2.37 9.34 -8.22
C MET A 59 -1.28 9.47 -7.16
N VAL A 60 -1.07 8.41 -6.37
CA VAL A 60 -0.05 8.39 -5.30
C VAL A 60 1.35 8.38 -5.88
N LEU A 61 1.63 7.55 -6.89
CA LEU A 61 2.97 7.51 -7.50
C LEU A 61 3.34 8.84 -8.17
N ALA A 62 2.38 9.50 -8.82
CA ALA A 62 2.59 10.84 -9.38
C ALA A 62 2.91 11.88 -8.31
N GLU A 63 2.18 11.89 -7.19
CA GLU A 63 2.45 12.81 -6.08
C GLU A 63 3.82 12.52 -5.45
N LEU A 64 4.17 11.24 -5.25
CA LEU A 64 5.47 10.86 -4.69
C LEU A 64 6.65 11.26 -5.61
N GLU A 65 6.50 11.09 -6.92
CA GLU A 65 7.50 11.58 -7.88
C GLU A 65 7.62 13.11 -7.84
N ALA A 66 6.50 13.83 -7.79
CA ALA A 66 6.47 15.29 -7.71
C ALA A 66 7.07 15.82 -6.39
N MET A 67 6.99 15.04 -5.32
CA MET A 67 7.65 15.32 -4.04
C MET A 67 9.15 14.95 -4.04
N GLY A 68 9.64 14.30 -5.10
CA GLY A 68 11.05 13.98 -5.28
C GLY A 68 11.53 12.69 -4.61
N PHE A 69 10.61 11.82 -4.17
CA PHE A 69 11.00 10.54 -3.54
C PHE A 69 11.75 9.63 -4.51
N LYS A 70 12.66 8.82 -3.95
CA LYS A 70 13.47 7.86 -4.69
C LYS A 70 13.62 6.53 -3.97
N ASN A 71 13.93 5.51 -4.77
CA ASN A 71 14.30 4.18 -4.30
C ASN A 71 13.28 3.53 -3.34
N LEU A 72 12.00 3.80 -3.52
CA LEU A 72 10.94 3.20 -2.71
C LEU A 72 10.81 1.71 -3.05
N THR A 73 10.45 0.93 -2.04
CA THR A 73 10.00 -0.45 -2.24
C THR A 73 8.50 -0.44 -2.50
N PHE A 74 8.09 -0.83 -3.70
CA PHE A 74 6.68 -0.90 -4.10
C PHE A 74 6.12 -2.30 -3.81
N ALA A 75 5.13 -2.39 -2.92
CA ALA A 75 4.58 -3.66 -2.43
C ALA A 75 3.05 -3.80 -2.55
N PRO A 76 2.45 -3.58 -3.74
CA PRO A 76 1.04 -3.83 -3.95
C PRO A 76 0.69 -5.31 -3.76
N SER A 77 -0.58 -5.59 -3.47
CA SER A 77 -1.08 -6.98 -3.43
C SER A 77 -1.15 -7.64 -4.81
N SER A 78 -1.29 -6.85 -5.89
CA SER A 78 -1.15 -7.25 -7.30
C SER A 78 -1.07 -5.99 -8.16
N ILE A 79 -0.59 -6.10 -9.40
CA ILE A 79 -0.54 -5.02 -10.39
C ILE A 79 -1.41 -5.42 -11.59
N PRO A 80 -2.59 -4.80 -11.80
CA PRO A 80 -3.40 -4.99 -12.99
C PRO A 80 -2.78 -4.30 -14.22
N ASP A 81 -3.30 -4.63 -15.42
CA ASP A 81 -2.78 -4.14 -16.70
C ASP A 81 -2.93 -2.60 -16.85
N SER A 82 -3.88 -1.99 -16.14
CA SER A 82 -4.10 -0.54 -16.12
C SER A 82 -2.95 0.26 -15.50
N HIS A 83 -2.01 -0.40 -14.80
CA HIS A 83 -0.90 0.25 -14.10
C HIS A 83 0.44 0.08 -14.81
N ASP A 84 0.43 0.05 -16.14
CA ASP A 84 1.64 0.09 -16.96
C ASP A 84 2.53 1.33 -16.68
N CYS A 85 1.97 2.38 -16.08
CA CYS A 85 2.71 3.56 -15.60
C CYS A 85 3.78 3.21 -14.54
N VAL A 86 3.63 2.10 -13.81
CA VAL A 86 4.64 1.62 -12.85
C VAL A 86 6.00 1.41 -13.53
N ALA A 87 6.00 1.01 -14.80
CA ALA A 87 7.22 0.87 -15.58
C ALA A 87 8.00 2.19 -15.70
N ASP A 88 7.28 3.31 -15.84
CA ASP A 88 7.89 4.63 -15.98
C ASP A 88 8.47 5.11 -14.64
N TYR A 89 7.80 4.82 -13.52
CA TYR A 89 8.29 5.11 -12.16
C TYR A 89 9.48 4.25 -11.72
N ILE A 90 9.64 3.06 -12.30
CA ILE A 90 10.89 2.28 -12.16
C ILE A 90 12.01 2.99 -12.91
N LYS A 91 11.77 3.41 -14.16
CA LYS A 91 12.77 4.12 -14.99
C LYS A 91 13.19 5.46 -14.39
N SER A 92 12.29 6.19 -13.74
CA SER A 92 12.60 7.47 -13.09
C SER A 92 13.37 7.33 -11.76
N GLY A 93 13.54 6.11 -11.28
CA GLY A 93 14.19 5.79 -10.00
C GLY A 93 13.31 6.06 -8.77
N LEU A 94 12.01 6.33 -8.95
CA LEU A 94 11.06 6.39 -7.83
C LEU A 94 10.95 5.01 -7.15
N ILE A 95 10.83 3.95 -7.95
CA ILE A 95 10.70 2.56 -7.46
C ILE A 95 12.03 1.82 -7.67
N GLY A 96 12.67 1.42 -6.57
CA GLY A 96 13.92 0.66 -6.58
C GLY A 96 13.77 -0.83 -6.26
N ARG A 97 12.60 -1.27 -5.78
CA ARG A 97 12.31 -2.68 -5.50
C ARG A 97 10.82 -2.97 -5.69
N LEU A 98 10.50 -4.18 -6.15
CA LEU A 98 9.14 -4.59 -6.44
C LEU A 98 8.74 -5.89 -5.72
N TYR A 99 7.64 -5.83 -4.96
CA TYR A 99 6.90 -6.99 -4.48
C TYR A 99 5.52 -7.03 -5.14
N THR A 100 5.13 -8.17 -5.70
CA THR A 100 3.79 -8.32 -6.32
C THR A 100 3.36 -9.77 -6.39
N SER A 101 2.11 -10.05 -6.72
CA SER A 101 1.64 -11.39 -7.08
C SER A 101 1.72 -11.70 -8.57
N GLY A 102 1.83 -10.69 -9.41
CA GLY A 102 1.93 -10.85 -10.85
C GLY A 102 2.42 -9.57 -11.53
N VAL A 103 3.03 -9.76 -12.69
CA VAL A 103 3.41 -8.70 -13.62
C VAL A 103 2.93 -9.08 -15.01
N ARG A 104 2.43 -8.09 -15.74
CA ARG A 104 1.82 -8.23 -17.06
C ARG A 104 2.17 -6.99 -17.90
N GLY A 105 1.71 -6.97 -19.14
CA GLY A 105 1.76 -5.76 -19.97
C GLY A 105 3.16 -5.18 -20.20
N LYS A 106 3.24 -3.85 -20.23
CA LYS A 106 4.48 -3.08 -20.41
C LYS A 106 5.45 -3.35 -19.27
N LEU A 107 4.94 -3.47 -18.03
CA LEU A 107 5.77 -3.74 -16.85
C LEU A 107 6.49 -5.09 -16.96
N GLY A 108 5.79 -6.16 -17.35
CA GLY A 108 6.40 -7.48 -17.54
C GLY A 108 7.48 -7.47 -18.63
N LYS A 109 7.25 -6.75 -19.73
CA LYS A 109 8.26 -6.59 -20.80
C LYS A 109 9.49 -5.84 -20.30
N LEU A 110 9.30 -4.74 -19.56
CA LEU A 110 10.41 -3.96 -19.00
C LEU A 110 11.27 -4.82 -18.09
N LEU A 111 10.67 -5.55 -17.16
CA LEU A 111 11.41 -6.38 -16.19
C LEU A 111 12.16 -7.54 -16.85
N SER A 112 11.63 -8.10 -17.93
CA SER A 112 12.27 -9.18 -18.69
C SER A 112 13.28 -8.69 -19.73
N SER A 113 13.29 -7.40 -20.08
CA SER A 113 14.15 -6.83 -21.11
C SER A 113 15.63 -6.69 -20.69
N GLY A 114 15.89 -6.63 -19.39
CA GLY A 114 17.21 -6.29 -18.84
C GLY A 114 17.55 -4.79 -18.87
N GLU A 115 16.63 -3.91 -19.30
CA GLU A 115 16.84 -2.45 -19.28
C GLU A 115 16.93 -1.85 -17.87
N VAL A 116 16.38 -2.55 -16.86
CA VAL A 116 16.35 -2.10 -15.47
C VAL A 116 16.84 -3.23 -14.57
N ASP A 117 17.65 -2.87 -13.58
CA ASP A 117 18.17 -3.80 -12.58
C ASP A 117 17.57 -3.45 -11.21
N ILE A 118 16.35 -3.94 -10.99
CA ILE A 118 15.70 -3.85 -9.68
C ILE A 118 15.32 -5.25 -9.18
N PRO A 119 15.44 -5.52 -7.87
CA PRO A 119 14.95 -6.77 -7.30
C PRO A 119 13.42 -6.84 -7.40
N VAL A 120 12.93 -7.88 -8.08
CA VAL A 120 11.51 -8.23 -8.19
C VAL A 120 11.25 -9.55 -7.48
N ILE A 121 10.30 -9.57 -6.55
CA ILE A 121 9.91 -10.79 -5.84
C ILE A 121 8.41 -11.02 -6.01
N ILE A 122 8.08 -12.13 -6.66
CA ILE A 122 6.72 -12.55 -6.91
C ILE A 122 6.25 -13.51 -5.81
N ARG A 123 5.09 -13.27 -5.22
CA ARG A 123 4.48 -14.13 -4.18
C ARG A 123 3.02 -14.41 -4.47
N SER A 124 2.53 -15.60 -4.12
CA SER A 124 1.08 -15.83 -4.05
C SER A 124 0.42 -14.89 -3.04
N HIS A 125 -0.91 -14.72 -3.11
CA HIS A 125 -1.63 -13.89 -2.13
C HIS A 125 -1.39 -14.35 -0.69
N GLY A 126 -1.44 -15.66 -0.43
CA GLY A 126 -1.11 -16.22 0.89
C GLY A 126 0.37 -16.02 1.27
N GLY A 127 1.28 -16.14 0.29
CA GLY A 127 2.70 -15.88 0.51
C GLY A 127 3.00 -14.42 0.86
N ARG A 128 2.28 -13.46 0.26
CA ARG A 128 2.34 -12.04 0.64
C ARG A 128 1.84 -11.83 2.06
N ALA A 129 0.67 -12.37 2.40
CA ALA A 129 0.10 -12.22 3.73
C ALA A 129 1.07 -12.72 4.81
N ARG A 130 1.61 -13.95 4.63
CA ARG A 130 2.65 -14.49 5.50
C ARG A 130 3.86 -13.56 5.59
N ALA A 131 4.39 -13.10 4.47
CA ALA A 131 5.59 -12.26 4.43
C ALA A 131 5.40 -10.91 5.16
N VAL A 132 4.20 -10.33 5.11
CA VAL A 132 3.86 -9.09 5.84
C VAL A 132 3.70 -9.37 7.33
N GLU A 133 3.01 -10.45 7.70
CA GLU A 133 2.76 -10.80 9.10
C GLU A 133 4.04 -11.24 9.83
N GLU A 134 4.91 -12.02 9.16
CA GLU A 134 6.20 -12.46 9.71
C GLU A 134 7.30 -11.37 9.67
N GLY A 135 7.04 -10.25 8.98
CA GLY A 135 7.95 -9.10 8.92
C GLY A 135 9.05 -9.18 7.85
N SER A 136 8.99 -10.15 6.93
CA SER A 136 9.81 -10.21 5.72
C SER A 136 9.51 -9.07 4.74
N ILE A 137 8.27 -8.55 4.76
CA ILE A 137 7.89 -7.27 4.15
C ILE A 137 7.43 -6.38 5.30
N LYS A 138 8.17 -5.29 5.55
CA LYS A 138 7.77 -4.27 6.51
C LYS A 138 7.17 -3.12 5.74
N ILE A 139 5.87 -2.89 5.88
CA ILE A 139 5.17 -1.80 5.20
C ILE A 139 5.30 -0.56 6.08
N ASP A 140 5.95 0.48 5.57
CA ASP A 140 6.10 1.74 6.27
C ASP A 140 4.82 2.58 6.11
N VAL A 141 4.31 2.71 4.88
CA VAL A 141 3.07 3.43 4.58
C VAL A 141 2.17 2.64 3.64
N ALA A 142 0.96 2.30 4.11
CA ALA A 142 -0.07 1.70 3.28
C ALA A 142 -1.02 2.77 2.74
N PHE A 143 -1.20 2.81 1.41
CA PHE A 143 -2.21 3.63 0.75
C PHE A 143 -3.38 2.74 0.36
N LEU A 144 -4.50 2.88 1.07
CA LEU A 144 -5.68 2.03 0.89
C LEU A 144 -6.78 2.81 0.18
N ALA A 145 -7.24 2.30 -0.96
CA ALA A 145 -8.44 2.80 -1.59
C ALA A 145 -9.65 2.45 -0.71
N ALA A 146 -10.41 3.45 -0.32
CA ALA A 146 -11.51 3.33 0.63
C ALA A 146 -12.81 3.83 -0.03
N PRO A 147 -13.59 2.93 -0.67
CA PRO A 147 -14.84 3.31 -1.33
C PRO A 147 -15.83 4.07 -0.45
N ALA A 148 -15.80 3.85 0.87
CA ALA A 148 -16.35 4.77 1.85
C ALA A 148 -15.42 4.86 3.06
N CYS A 149 -15.32 6.05 3.64
CA CYS A 149 -14.53 6.28 4.85
C CYS A 149 -15.15 7.41 5.69
N ASP A 150 -15.10 7.32 7.01
CA ASP A 150 -15.42 8.45 7.88
C ASP A 150 -14.18 9.23 8.33
N CYS A 151 -14.38 10.35 9.04
CA CYS A 151 -13.29 11.22 9.48
C CYS A 151 -12.33 10.60 10.51
N LEU A 152 -12.64 9.42 11.07
CA LEU A 152 -11.80 8.73 12.06
C LEU A 152 -11.11 7.48 11.52
N GLY A 153 -11.39 7.11 10.27
CA GLY A 153 -10.72 6.04 9.53
C GLY A 153 -11.45 4.70 9.56
N ASN A 154 -12.75 4.67 9.89
CA ASN A 154 -13.55 3.48 9.58
C ASN A 154 -13.74 3.43 8.06
N ILE A 155 -13.51 2.27 7.45
CA ILE A 155 -13.52 2.07 5.99
C ILE A 155 -14.41 0.87 5.67
N ASN A 156 -15.22 0.98 4.63
CA ASN A 156 -15.86 -0.18 3.99
C ASN A 156 -15.71 -0.12 2.46
N GLY A 157 -15.98 -1.25 1.80
CA GLY A 157 -15.96 -1.36 0.34
C GLY A 157 -17.34 -1.53 -0.29
N THR A 158 -18.40 -1.42 0.49
CA THR A 158 -19.79 -1.73 0.10
C THR A 158 -20.62 -0.50 -0.25
N GLU A 159 -20.13 0.69 0.12
CA GLU A 159 -20.76 1.97 -0.15
C GLU A 159 -19.90 2.85 -1.08
N GLY A 160 -20.52 3.88 -1.64
CA GLY A 160 -19.86 4.85 -2.51
C GLY A 160 -19.81 4.44 -4.00
N PRO A 161 -19.39 5.37 -4.87
CA PRO A 161 -19.39 5.16 -6.31
C PRO A 161 -18.36 4.11 -6.75
N SER A 162 -17.28 3.93 -5.97
CA SER A 162 -16.22 2.94 -6.25
C SER A 162 -16.34 1.66 -5.39
N ALA A 163 -17.55 1.33 -4.91
CA ALA A 163 -17.78 0.14 -4.09
C ALA A 163 -17.24 -1.14 -4.78
N CYS A 164 -16.25 -1.77 -4.15
CA CYS A 164 -15.57 -2.97 -4.66
C CYS A 164 -15.93 -4.25 -3.89
N GLY A 165 -16.83 -4.15 -2.91
CA GLY A 165 -17.22 -5.22 -2.01
C GLY A 165 -16.14 -5.51 -0.98
N SER A 166 -15.56 -6.72 -1.04
CA SER A 166 -14.57 -7.17 -0.06
C SER A 166 -13.28 -6.34 -0.12
N LEU A 167 -12.69 -6.11 1.05
CA LEU A 167 -11.39 -5.45 1.22
C LEU A 167 -10.32 -6.40 1.80
N GLY A 168 -10.45 -7.71 1.57
CA GLY A 168 -9.61 -8.76 2.17
C GLY A 168 -8.09 -8.50 2.11
N TYR A 169 -7.56 -8.11 0.95
CA TYR A 169 -6.12 -7.78 0.82
C TYR A 169 -5.70 -6.50 1.55
N ALA A 170 -6.60 -5.53 1.69
CA ALA A 170 -6.33 -4.26 2.36
C ALA A 170 -6.25 -4.43 3.88
N ILE A 171 -7.01 -5.39 4.43
CA ILE A 171 -7.03 -5.69 5.87
C ILE A 171 -5.65 -6.10 6.38
N THR A 172 -4.91 -6.90 5.61
CA THR A 172 -3.53 -7.25 5.98
C THR A 172 -2.66 -6.00 6.05
N ASP A 173 -2.76 -5.09 5.10
CA ASP A 173 -1.95 -3.87 5.09
C ASP A 173 -2.34 -2.94 6.25
N ALA A 174 -3.64 -2.71 6.46
CA ALA A 174 -4.17 -1.89 7.55
C ALA A 174 -3.72 -2.38 8.95
N LYS A 175 -3.64 -3.71 9.14
CA LYS A 175 -3.22 -4.32 10.41
C LYS A 175 -1.71 -4.29 10.64
N ASN A 176 -0.91 -4.23 9.57
CA ASN A 176 0.52 -4.52 9.64
C ASN A 176 1.43 -3.34 9.26
N ALA A 177 0.91 -2.31 8.56
CA ALA A 177 1.68 -1.12 8.21
C ALA A 177 1.96 -0.23 9.42
N ALA A 178 3.10 0.47 9.40
CA ALA A 178 3.44 1.46 10.43
C ALA A 178 2.55 2.71 10.36
N HIS A 179 2.14 3.11 9.15
CA HIS A 179 1.19 4.18 8.90
C HIS A 179 0.20 3.78 7.80
N VAL A 180 -1.06 4.20 7.94
CA VAL A 180 -2.12 3.91 6.96
C VAL A 180 -2.76 5.22 6.51
N ILE A 181 -2.77 5.44 5.19
CA ILE A 181 -3.47 6.54 4.53
C ILE A 181 -4.65 5.93 3.78
N ALA A 182 -5.86 6.24 4.23
CA ALA A 182 -7.09 5.92 3.52
C ALA A 182 -7.36 7.01 2.47
N VAL A 183 -7.55 6.60 1.21
CA VAL A 183 -7.90 7.48 0.09
C VAL A 183 -9.34 7.17 -0.30
N THR A 184 -10.25 8.09 -0.01
CA THR A 184 -11.69 7.89 -0.22
C THR A 184 -12.24 8.88 -1.24
N ASP A 185 -13.19 8.41 -2.04
CA ASP A 185 -14.03 9.21 -2.93
C ASP A 185 -15.44 9.46 -2.35
N ASN A 186 -15.73 8.92 -1.15
CA ASN A 186 -17.01 9.04 -0.48
C ASN A 186 -16.82 9.20 1.04
N LEU A 187 -16.59 10.43 1.47
CA LEU A 187 -16.52 10.76 2.89
C LEU A 187 -17.94 10.74 3.49
N VAL A 188 -18.14 9.91 4.51
CA VAL A 188 -19.43 9.72 5.18
C VAL A 188 -19.40 10.17 6.64
N GLN A 189 -20.59 10.27 7.26
CA GLN A 189 -20.73 10.66 8.65
C GLN A 189 -20.27 9.53 9.59
N TYR A 190 -19.57 9.90 10.66
CA TYR A 190 -19.18 8.97 11.72
C TYR A 190 -20.40 8.55 12.58
N PRO A 191 -20.51 7.27 13.00
CA PRO A 191 -19.61 6.17 12.64
C PRO A 191 -20.04 5.47 11.34
N LEU A 192 -19.08 5.26 10.43
CA LEU A 192 -19.29 4.34 9.31
C LEU A 192 -19.33 2.90 9.83
N SER A 193 -20.32 2.14 9.38
CA SER A 193 -20.50 0.71 9.68
C SER A 193 -20.21 -0.13 8.44
N PRO A 194 -19.78 -1.40 8.59
CA PRO A 194 -19.84 -2.38 7.51
C PRO A 194 -21.27 -2.64 7.03
#